data_AF-A0A7X3SJU9-F1
#
_entry.id   AF-A0A7X3SJU9-F1
#
_cell.length_a   1.000
_cell.length_b   1.000
_cell.length_c   1.000
_cell.angle_alpha   90.00
_cell.angle_beta   90.00
_cell.angle_gamma   90.00
#
_symmetry.space_group_name_H-M   'P 1'
#
loop_
_entity.id
_entity.type
_entity.pdbx_description
1 polymer ?
#
loop_
_entity_poly.entity_id
_entity_poly.type
_entity_poly.pdbx_seq_one_letter_code
_entity_poly.pdbx_strand_id
1 'polypeptide(L)'
;MRRVTAYKEYATREGDTFDALALEMYGDETLAHYIIDFNPDHADVLIFDANVALRLPIVEDVETPDTLPPWRRDTEGEGGSP
;
A
#
# COMPACT_ATOMS: atom_id res chain seq x y z
N MET A 1 3.76 9.02 4.14
CA MET A 1 3.35 8.98 2.72
C MET A 1 4.09 7.82 2.09
N ARG A 2 3.37 6.77 1.67
CA ARG A 2 4.00 5.56 1.12
C ARG A 2 4.74 5.90 -0.16
N ARG A 3 5.97 5.39 -0.31
CA ARG A 3 6.79 5.57 -1.51
C ARG A 3 7.12 4.21 -2.09
N VAL A 4 7.07 4.11 -3.41
CA VAL A 4 7.58 2.94 -4.15
C VAL A 4 9.09 3.01 -4.17
N THR A 5 9.77 2.02 -3.59
CA THR A 5 11.25 2.00 -3.49
C THR A 5 11.89 0.99 -4.42
N ALA A 6 11.16 -0.05 -4.84
CA ALA A 6 11.61 -1.04 -5.82
C ALA A 6 10.41 -1.71 -6.49
N TYR A 7 10.67 -2.70 -7.35
CA TYR A 7 9.66 -3.56 -7.96
C TYR A 7 10.11 -5.02 -7.96
N LYS A 8 9.14 -5.93 -7.89
CA LYS A 8 9.31 -7.37 -8.00
C LYS A 8 8.60 -7.85 -9.26
N GLU A 9 9.33 -8.54 -10.12
CA GLU A 9 8.75 -9.25 -11.26
C GLU A 9 8.05 -10.51 -10.73
N TYR A 10 6.76 -10.66 -11.03
CA TYR A 10 5.92 -11.77 -10.59
C TYR A 10 5.19 -12.38 -11.78
N ALA A 11 5.13 -13.72 -11.81
CA ALA A 11 4.31 -14.45 -12.76
C ALA A 11 3.04 -14.91 -12.04
N THR A 12 1.88 -14.48 -12.51
CA THR A 12 0.58 -14.80 -11.91
C THR A 12 0.30 -16.30 -11.93
N ARG A 13 -0.53 -16.72 -10.98
CA ARG A 13 -1.21 -18.01 -10.99
C ARG A 13 -2.64 -17.83 -11.48
N GLU A 14 -3.22 -18.91 -11.97
CA GLU A 14 -4.62 -18.93 -12.38
C GLU A 14 -5.52 -18.55 -11.19
N GLY A 15 -6.33 -17.51 -11.37
CA GLY A 15 -7.22 -17.00 -10.33
C GLY A 15 -6.63 -15.87 -9.49
N ASP A 16 -5.38 -15.45 -9.73
CA ASP A 16 -4.82 -14.29 -9.04
C ASP A 16 -5.60 -13.01 -9.39
N THR A 17 -5.72 -12.10 -8.42
CA THR A 17 -6.34 -10.78 -8.57
C THR A 17 -5.43 -9.70 -8.01
N PHE A 18 -5.59 -8.45 -8.43
CA PHE A 18 -4.77 -7.35 -7.90
C PHE A 18 -4.96 -7.14 -6.39
N ASP A 19 -6.19 -7.26 -5.89
CA ASP A 19 -6.55 -7.20 -4.47
C ASP A 19 -5.88 -8.31 -3.65
N ALA A 20 -5.91 -9.56 -4.12
CA ALA A 20 -5.24 -10.68 -3.44
C ALA A 20 -3.72 -10.49 -3.40
N LEU A 21 -3.11 -10.06 -4.52
CA LEU A 21 -1.67 -9.80 -4.58
C LEU A 21 -1.26 -8.62 -3.68
N ALA A 22 -2.09 -7.57 -3.60
CA ALA A 22 -1.87 -6.45 -2.69
C ALA A 22 -1.99 -6.87 -1.22
N LEU A 23 -2.96 -7.71 -0.89
CA LEU A 23 -3.10 -8.27 0.45
C LEU A 23 -1.88 -9.12 0.85
N GLU A 24 -1.39 -9.96 -0.05
CA GLU A 24 -0.20 -10.79 0.20
C GLU A 24 1.08 -9.95 0.33
N MET A 25 1.28 -8.98 -0.56
CA MET A 25 2.52 -8.19 -0.62
C MET A 25 2.57 -7.06 0.41
N TYR A 26 1.44 -6.43 0.68
CA TYR A 26 1.38 -5.22 1.50
C TYR A 26 0.58 -5.39 2.80
N GLY A 27 -0.14 -6.51 2.95
CA GLY A 27 -1.06 -6.72 4.06
C GLY A 27 -2.37 -5.91 3.95
N ASP A 28 -2.61 -5.26 2.80
CA ASP A 28 -3.75 -4.36 2.59
C ASP A 28 -4.20 -4.39 1.12
N GLU A 29 -5.36 -5.02 0.89
CA GLU A 29 -5.97 -5.17 -0.44
C GLU A 29 -6.33 -3.83 -1.11
N THR A 30 -6.55 -2.77 -0.32
CA THR A 30 -6.90 -1.44 -0.85
C THR A 30 -5.76 -0.78 -1.61
N LEU A 31 -4.54 -1.32 -1.46
CA LEU A 31 -3.33 -0.89 -2.15
C LEU A 31 -3.16 -1.53 -3.55
N ALA A 32 -4.13 -2.31 -4.02
CA ALA A 32 -4.16 -2.85 -5.39
C ALA A 32 -3.93 -1.80 -6.47
N HIS A 33 -4.37 -0.56 -6.24
CA HIS A 33 -4.15 0.57 -7.16
C HIS A 33 -2.66 0.81 -7.47
N TYR A 34 -1.75 0.58 -6.52
CA TYR A 34 -0.32 0.66 -6.79
C TYR A 34 0.13 -0.40 -7.80
N ILE A 35 -0.43 -1.60 -7.76
CA ILE A 35 -0.07 -2.63 -8.74
C ILE A 35 -0.64 -2.26 -10.11
N ILE A 36 -1.88 -1.77 -10.16
CA ILE A 36 -2.55 -1.36 -11.41
C ILE A 36 -1.81 -0.20 -12.10
N ASP A 37 -1.42 0.82 -11.35
CA ASP A 37 -0.71 2.00 -11.89
C ASP A 37 0.60 1.65 -12.59
N PHE A 38 1.25 0.55 -12.19
CA PHE A 38 2.50 0.06 -12.78
C PHE A 38 2.30 -1.03 -13.84
N ASN A 39 1.07 -1.51 -14.03
CA ASN A 39 0.69 -2.49 -15.04
C ASN A 39 -0.56 -2.02 -15.82
N PRO A 40 -0.52 -0.84 -16.47
CA PRO A 40 -1.70 -0.24 -17.09
C PRO A 40 -2.29 -1.10 -18.22
N ASP A 41 -1.45 -1.92 -18.89
CA ASP A 41 -1.87 -2.86 -19.93
C ASP A 41 -2.78 -3.98 -19.42
N HIS A 42 -2.85 -4.16 -18.10
CA HIS A 42 -3.66 -5.18 -17.43
C HIS A 42 -4.74 -4.55 -16.53
N ALA A 43 -4.97 -3.24 -16.62
CA ALA A 43 -5.90 -2.53 -15.74
C ALA A 43 -7.37 -2.95 -15.90
N ASP A 44 -7.73 -3.58 -17.02
CA ASP A 44 -9.04 -4.14 -17.32
C ASP A 44 -9.17 -5.64 -16.93
N VAL A 45 -8.10 -6.26 -16.44
CA VAL A 45 -8.08 -7.65 -16.02
C VAL A 45 -8.54 -7.77 -14.57
N LEU A 46 -9.67 -8.44 -14.35
CA LEU A 46 -10.20 -8.71 -13.02
C LEU A 46 -9.63 -9.98 -12.39
N ILE A 47 -9.37 -11.00 -13.20
CA ILE A 47 -8.84 -12.30 -12.79
C ILE A 47 -7.76 -12.68 -13.78
N PHE A 48 -6.56 -12.96 -13.29
CA PHE A 48 -5.42 -13.31 -14.11
C PHE A 48 -5.40 -14.80 -14.44
N ASP A 49 -5.02 -15.09 -15.69
CA ASP A 49 -4.56 -16.41 -16.09
C ASP A 49 -3.17 -16.69 -15.49
N ALA A 50 -2.74 -17.95 -15.49
CA ALA A 50 -1.39 -18.30 -15.08
C ALA A 50 -0.32 -17.75 -16.06
N ASN A 51 0.85 -17.43 -15.53
CA ASN A 51 2.05 -16.96 -16.24
C ASN A 51 1.94 -15.57 -16.89
N VAL A 52 1.05 -14.70 -16.43
CA VAL A 52 1.08 -13.27 -16.81
C VAL A 52 2.16 -12.57 -16.00
N ALA A 53 3.03 -11.81 -16.68
CA ALA A 53 4.10 -11.07 -16.03
C ALA A 53 3.57 -9.74 -15.47
N LEU A 54 3.66 -9.55 -14.16
CA LEU A 54 3.29 -8.33 -13.46
C LEU A 54 4.49 -7.73 -12.73
N ARG A 55 4.54 -6.40 -12.71
CA ARG A 55 5.45 -5.64 -11.85
C ARG A 55 4.76 -5.25 -10.57
N LEU A 56 5.16 -5.86 -9.47
CA LEU A 56 4.63 -5.55 -8.14
C LEU A 56 5.53 -4.51 -7.48
N PRO A 57 5.10 -3.24 -7.32
CA PRO A 57 5.91 -2.23 -6.66
C PRO A 57 6.08 -2.58 -5.17
N ILE A 58 7.25 -2.33 -4.59
CA ILE A 58 7.47 -2.43 -3.15
C ILE A 58 7.19 -1.06 -2.56
N VAL A 59 6.07 -0.95 -1.84
CA VAL A 59 5.70 0.27 -1.09
C VAL A 59 6.24 0.17 0.33
N GLU A 60 7.11 1.10 0.69
CA GLU A 60 7.55 1.27 2.08
C GLU A 60 6.76 2.42 2.72
N ASP A 61 6.30 2.19 3.95
CA ASP A 61 5.72 3.25 4.75
C ASP A 61 6.84 4.18 5.18
N VAL A 62 6.92 5.34 4.52
CA VAL A 62 7.71 6.44 5.06
C VAL A 62 6.94 6.90 6.29
N GLU A 63 7.41 6.50 7.47
CA GLU A 63 6.96 7.04 8.75
C GLU A 63 6.95 8.56 8.62
N THR A 64 5.76 9.12 8.37
CA THR A 64 5.56 10.53 8.61
C THR A 64 5.63 10.67 10.12
N PRO A 65 6.51 11.51 10.67
CA PRO A 65 6.49 11.76 12.11
C PRO A 65 5.06 12.13 12.47
N ASP A 66 4.51 11.39 13.44
CA ASP A 66 3.16 11.52 13.98
C ASP A 66 3.05 12.87 14.70
N THR A 67 3.14 13.95 13.92
CA THR A 67 2.94 15.30 14.40
C THR A 67 1.46 15.54 14.30
N LEU A 68 0.79 15.10 15.38
CA LEU A 68 -0.59 15.43 15.63
C LEU A 68 -0.81 16.91 15.30
N PRO A 69 -1.83 17.24 14.51
CA PRO A 69 -2.14 18.62 14.23
C PRO A 69 -2.38 19.38 15.54
N PRO A 70 -2.11 20.69 15.59
CA PRO A 70 -2.04 21.46 16.84
C PRO A 70 -3.32 21.40 17.69
N TRP A 71 -4.49 21.14 17.09
CA TRP A 71 -5.79 21.02 17.74
C TRP A 71 -6.04 19.68 18.45
N ARG A 72 -5.12 18.70 18.36
CA ARG A 72 -5.16 17.45 19.14
C ARG A 72 -4.08 17.39 20.24
N ARG A 73 -3.38 18.51 20.48
CA ARG A 73 -2.59 18.68 21.71
C ARG A 73 -3.60 18.97 22.82
N ASP A 74 -4.07 17.92 23.48
CA ASP A 74 -4.73 18.12 24.77
C ASP A 74 -3.78 18.97 25.62
N THR A 75 -4.24 20.15 26.02
CA THR A 75 -3.71 20.89 27.15
C THR A 75 -3.68 19.91 28.32
N GLU A 76 -2.53 19.30 28.55
CA GLU A 76 -2.23 18.71 29.85
C GLU A 76 -2.18 19.89 30.81
N GLY A 77 -3.31 20.12 31.46
CA GLY A 77 -3.43 21.03 32.57
C GLY A 77 -2.64 20.48 33.75
N GLU A 78 -1.32 20.52 33.67
CA GLU A 78 -0.48 20.54 34.87
C GLU A 78 -0.24 21.99 35.27
N GLY A 79 -1.30 22.56 35.84
CA GLY A 79 -1.29 23.86 36.51
C GLY A 79 -1.48 23.69 38.01
N GLY A 80 -0.45 23.18 38.69
CA GLY A 80 -0.07 23.56 40.05
C GLY A 80 -1.05 23.27 41.21
N SER A 81 -0.77 22.21 41.95
CA SER A 81 -0.85 22.22 43.42
C SER A 81 0.61 22.16 43.91
N PRO A 82 1.04 22.92 44.94
CA PRO A 82 0.41 22.97 46.26
C PRO A 82 0.05 24.38 46.78
#